data_AF-A0A768NWK6-F1
#
_entry.id   AF-A0A768NWK6-F1
#
_cell.length_a   1.000
_cell.length_b   1.000
_cell.length_c   1.000
_cell.angle_alpha   90.00
_cell.angle_beta   90.00
_cell.angle_gamma   90.00
#
_symmetry.space_group_name_H-M   'P 1'
#
loop_
_entity.id
_entity.type
_entity.pdbx_description
1 polymer ?
#
loop_
_entity_poly.entity_id
_entity_poly.type
_entity_poly.pdbx_seq_one_letter_code
_entity_poly.pdbx_strand_id
1 'polypeptide(L)'
;LDPAKHKTAIEDEVVTFDKSTGQARLAHPVVANVVVKNSEGSTTHTANTDYRVDAQAGVLTNLGKAIEAGGSVKVSYEYADPSKVTAA
;
A
#
# COMPACT_ATOMS: atom_id res chain seq x y z
N LEU A 1 -10.76 -23.99 -7.51
CA LEU A 1 -9.72 -22.98 -7.21
C LEU A 1 -10.43 -21.65 -6.96
N ASP A 2 -10.46 -21.15 -5.72
CA ASP A 2 -11.22 -19.95 -5.35
C ASP A 2 -10.30 -18.71 -5.37
N PRO A 3 -10.43 -17.81 -6.35
CA PRO A 3 -9.57 -16.62 -6.45
C PRO A 3 -9.63 -15.72 -5.21
N ALA A 4 -10.70 -15.81 -4.40
CA ALA A 4 -10.83 -15.04 -3.16
C ALA A 4 -9.89 -15.54 -2.05
N LYS A 5 -9.41 -16.79 -2.12
CA LYS A 5 -8.53 -17.39 -1.09
C LYS A 5 -7.05 -17.19 -1.34
N HIS A 6 -6.65 -16.72 -2.52
CA HIS A 6 -5.25 -16.54 -2.89
C HIS A 6 -4.68 -15.19 -2.44
N LYS A 7 -5.20 -14.62 -1.35
CA LYS A 7 -4.82 -13.30 -0.87
C LYS A 7 -4.54 -13.30 0.62
N THR A 8 -3.68 -12.40 1.03
CA THR A 8 -3.36 -12.13 2.44
C THR A 8 -3.49 -10.64 2.68
N ALA A 9 -4.18 -10.27 3.76
CA ALA A 9 -4.30 -8.89 4.19
C ALA A 9 -3.15 -8.52 5.12
N ILE A 10 -2.58 -7.35 4.88
CA ILE A 10 -1.64 -6.66 5.76
C ILE A 10 -2.37 -5.44 6.31
N GLU A 11 -2.30 -5.26 7.62
CA GLU A 11 -2.87 -4.11 8.32
C GLU A 11 -1.77 -3.22 8.88
N ASP A 12 -1.93 -1.90 8.68
CA ASP A 12 -1.08 -0.86 9.27
C ASP A 12 0.44 -1.05 9.05
N GLU A 13 0.86 -1.50 7.87
CA GLU A 13 2.27 -1.49 7.49
C GLU A 13 2.80 -0.06 7.52
N VAL A 14 3.84 0.19 8.30
CA VAL A 14 4.47 1.50 8.37
C VAL A 14 5.45 1.64 7.22
N VAL A 15 5.18 2.57 6.30
CA VAL A 15 6.09 2.92 5.21
C VAL A 15 6.47 4.38 5.28
N THR A 16 7.71 4.68 4.89
CA THR A 16 8.23 6.04 4.83
C THR A 16 8.53 6.40 3.39
N PHE A 17 8.00 7.53 2.93
CA PHE A 17 8.33 8.04 1.61
C PHE A 17 9.78 8.51 1.60
N ASP A 18 10.52 8.13 0.56
CA ASP A 18 11.82 8.72 0.32
C ASP A 18 11.66 10.22 0.01
N LYS A 19 12.45 11.05 0.68
CA LYS A 19 12.30 12.51 0.58
C LYS A 19 12.71 13.05 -0.79
N SER A 20 13.61 12.36 -1.51
CA SER A 20 14.17 12.83 -2.78
C SER A 20 13.29 12.44 -3.98
N THR A 21 12.68 11.26 -3.93
CA THR A 21 11.88 10.69 -5.01
C THR A 21 10.38 10.75 -4.74
N GLY A 22 9.97 10.91 -3.47
CA GLY A 22 8.57 10.85 -3.06
C GLY A 22 7.98 9.44 -3.14
N GLN A 23 8.81 8.40 -3.24
CA GLN A 23 8.35 7.01 -3.40
C GLN A 23 8.50 6.20 -2.11
N ALA A 24 7.55 5.31 -1.87
CA ALA A 24 7.62 4.29 -0.84
C ALA A 24 7.33 2.91 -1.45
N ARG A 25 7.94 1.86 -0.92
CA ARG A 25 7.69 0.47 -1.33
C ARG A 25 7.01 -0.28 -0.20
N LEU A 26 5.94 -1.00 -0.54
CA LEU A 26 5.32 -2.00 0.33
C LEU A 26 6.19 -3.25 0.39
N ALA A 27 6.04 -4.03 1.46
CA ALA A 27 6.73 -5.31 1.61
C ALA A 27 6.35 -6.33 0.51
N HIS A 28 5.14 -6.23 -0.05
CA HIS A 28 4.64 -7.15 -1.06
C HIS A 28 4.20 -6.43 -2.35
N PRO A 29 4.55 -6.96 -3.54
CA PRO A 29 4.01 -6.51 -4.83
C PRO A 29 2.62 -7.13 -5.09
N VAL A 30 1.99 -6.74 -6.20
CA VAL A 30 0.67 -7.23 -6.64
C VAL A 30 -0.39 -7.06 -5.55
N VAL A 31 -0.67 -5.80 -5.24
CA VAL A 31 -1.54 -5.38 -4.15
C VAL A 31 -2.93 -4.93 -4.63
N ALA A 32 -3.91 -5.02 -3.74
CA ALA A 32 -5.28 -4.55 -3.92
C ALA A 32 -5.80 -3.94 -2.61
N ASN A 33 -6.95 -3.25 -2.69
CA ASN A 33 -7.62 -2.66 -1.52
C ASN A 33 -6.70 -1.80 -0.64
N VAL A 34 -5.79 -1.06 -1.28
CA VAL A 34 -4.80 -0.22 -0.59
C VAL A 34 -5.50 0.96 0.10
N VAL A 35 -5.32 1.05 1.41
CA VAL A 35 -5.79 2.14 2.27
C VAL A 35 -4.58 2.76 2.94
N VAL A 36 -4.37 4.05 2.76
CA VAL A 36 -3.26 4.79 3.35
C VAL A 36 -3.81 5.75 4.40
N LYS A 37 -3.24 5.69 5.60
CA LYS A 37 -3.54 6.59 6.71
C LYS A 37 -2.28 7.28 7.22
N ASN A 38 -2.44 8.39 7.93
CA ASN A 38 -1.32 9.00 8.65
C ASN A 38 -0.73 8.02 9.69
N SER A 39 0.47 8.33 10.22
CA SER A 39 1.16 7.50 11.21
C SER A 39 0.33 7.20 12.47
N GLU A 40 -0.57 8.12 12.84
CA GLU A 40 -1.50 7.97 13.97
C GLU A 40 -2.70 7.07 13.66
N GLY A 41 -2.98 6.78 12.39
CA GLY A 41 -4.13 5.99 11.95
C GLY A 41 -5.49 6.72 12.03
N SER A 42 -5.49 8.03 12.30
CA SER A 42 -6.68 8.86 12.49
C SER A 42 -7.21 9.45 11.17
N THR A 43 -6.33 9.71 10.20
CA THR A 43 -6.67 10.37 8.94
C THR A 43 -6.43 9.44 7.76
N THR A 44 -7.45 9.21 6.92
CA THR A 44 -7.33 8.44 5.68
C THR A 44 -7.03 9.37 4.51
N HIS A 45 -6.01 9.03 3.71
CA HIS A 45 -5.62 9.74 2.51
C HIS A 45 -6.33 9.18 1.26
N THR A 46 -6.55 10.05 0.27
CA THR A 46 -7.29 9.71 -0.96
C THR A 46 -6.35 9.37 -2.11
N ALA A 47 -6.53 8.19 -2.70
CA ALA A 47 -5.79 7.77 -3.88
C ALA A 47 -6.06 8.68 -5.10
N ASN A 48 -5.06 8.90 -5.93
CA ASN A 48 -5.01 9.84 -7.06
C ASN A 48 -5.16 11.33 -6.68
N THR A 49 -5.29 11.66 -5.40
CA THR A 49 -5.30 13.04 -4.90
C THR A 49 -4.09 13.30 -4.01
N ASP A 50 -3.90 12.47 -2.98
CA ASP A 50 -2.79 12.62 -2.02
C ASP A 50 -1.59 11.73 -2.38
N TYR A 51 -1.85 10.56 -2.97
CA TYR A 51 -0.85 9.61 -3.42
C TYR A 51 -1.32 8.84 -4.65
N ARG A 52 -0.40 8.21 -5.38
CA ARG A 52 -0.67 7.17 -6.39
C ARG A 52 -0.16 5.82 -5.93
N VAL A 53 -0.75 4.76 -6.45
CA VAL A 53 -0.34 3.36 -6.21
C VAL A 53 -0.04 2.71 -7.55
N ASP A 54 1.16 2.17 -7.69
CA ASP A 54 1.45 1.11 -8.66
C ASP A 54 1.15 -0.22 -7.98
N ALA A 55 -0.03 -0.76 -8.27
CA ALA A 55 -0.53 -1.97 -7.66
C ALA A 55 0.29 -3.21 -8.06
N GLN A 56 0.91 -3.24 -9.24
CA GLN A 56 1.75 -4.37 -9.64
C GLN A 56 3.07 -4.35 -8.90
N ALA A 57 3.71 -3.18 -8.81
CA ALA A 57 5.01 -3.06 -8.17
C ALA A 57 4.93 -2.93 -6.63
N GLY A 58 3.75 -2.64 -6.07
CA GLY A 58 3.61 -2.33 -4.64
C GLY A 58 4.29 -0.99 -4.27
N VAL A 59 4.27 -0.01 -5.18
CA VAL A 59 4.96 1.28 -5.00
C VAL A 59 3.92 2.38 -4.80
N LEU A 60 4.11 3.19 -3.76
CA LEU A 60 3.35 4.41 -3.54
C LEU A 60 4.18 5.61 -4.01
N THR A 61 3.51 6.60 -4.59
CA THR A 61 4.10 7.89 -4.94
C THR A 61 3.32 9.00 -4.25
N ASN A 62 3.98 9.78 -3.40
CA ASN A 62 3.40 10.95 -2.75
C ASN A 62 3.19 12.09 -3.77
N LEU A 63 2.00 12.69 -3.78
CA LEU A 63 1.66 13.82 -4.67
C LEU A 63 1.88 15.20 -4.00
N GLY A 64 2.33 15.23 -2.76
CA GLY A 64 2.68 16.44 -2.02
C GLY A 64 1.48 17.31 -1.61
N LYS A 65 0.27 16.73 -1.55
CA LYS A 65 -0.96 17.44 -1.16
C LYS A 65 -1.20 17.39 0.35
N ALA A 66 -1.47 16.19 0.89
CA ALA A 66 -1.80 15.99 2.30
C ALA A 66 -0.78 15.13 3.07
N ILE A 67 0.25 14.62 2.38
CA ILE A 67 1.32 13.81 2.98
C ILE A 67 2.62 14.59 2.87
N GLU A 68 3.28 14.82 4.01
CA GLU A 68 4.55 15.53 4.05
C GLU A 68 5.66 14.79 3.27
N ALA A 69 6.57 15.55 2.65
CA ALA A 69 7.70 14.98 1.94
C ALA A 69 8.64 14.28 2.93
N GLY A 70 8.91 12.99 2.71
CA GLY A 70 9.67 12.19 3.68
C GLY A 70 8.83 11.63 4.84
N GLY A 71 7.52 11.87 4.85
CA GLY A 71 6.62 11.44 5.92
C GLY A 71 6.39 9.94 5.94
N SER A 72 6.05 9.43 7.13
CA SER A 72 5.63 8.04 7.34
C SER A 72 4.12 7.92 7.41
N VAL A 73 3.59 6.85 6.84
CA VAL A 73 2.15 6.52 6.78
C VAL A 73 1.94 5.06 7.18
N LYS A 74 0.73 4.72 7.58
CA LYS A 74 0.26 3.35 7.78
C LYS A 74 -0.51 2.91 6.55
N VAL A 75 -0.19 1.74 6.01
CA VAL A 75 -0.82 1.22 4.80
C VAL A 75 -1.40 -0.16 5.08
N SER A 76 -2.68 -0.29 4.84
CA SER A 76 -3.37 -1.58 4.84
C SER A 76 -3.67 -1.99 3.40
N TYR A 77 -3.45 -3.25 3.06
CA TYR A 77 -3.64 -3.74 1.70
C TYR A 77 -3.79 -5.26 1.68
N GLU A 78 -4.28 -5.79 0.57
CA GLU A 78 -4.22 -7.23 0.26
C GLU A 78 -3.13 -7.48 -0.77
N TYR A 79 -2.36 -8.56 -0.65
CA TYR A 79 -1.45 -9.00 -1.71
C TYR A 79 -1.82 -10.39 -2.22
N ALA A 80 -1.50 -10.66 -3.49
CA ALA A 80 -1.63 -11.98 -4.06
C ALA A 80 -0.60 -12.93 -3.44
N ASP A 81 -1.08 -14.00 -2.80
CA ASP A 81 -0.26 -14.99 -2.09
C ASP A 81 -0.25 -16.32 -2.85
N PRO A 82 0.82 -16.61 -3.62
CA PRO A 82 0.90 -17.84 -4.43
C PRO A 82 0.89 -19.12 -3.59
N SER A 83 1.30 -19.05 -2.32
CA SER A 83 1.32 -20.22 -1.43
C SER A 83 -0.09 -20.72 -1.08
N LYS A 84 -1.09 -19.84 -1.21
CA LYS A 84 -2.51 -20.16 -0.98
C LYS A 84 -3.21 -20.69 -2.23
N VAL A 85 -2.49 -20.82 -3.35
CA VAL A 85 -3.01 -21.41 -4.58
C VAL A 85 -2.99 -22.93 -4.45
N THR A 86 -4.06 -23.52 -3.92
CA THR A 86 -4.22 -24.99 -3.92
C THR A 86 -4.68 -25.46 -5.29
N ALA A 87 -3.77 -25.98 -6.11
CA ALA A 87 -4.12 -26.66 -7.37
C ALA A 87 -5.33 -27.61 -7.18
N ALA A 88 -6.32 -27.48 -8.07
CA ALA A 88 -7.54 -28.27 -8.04
C ALA A 88 -7.30 -29.70 -8.52
#